data_AF-A0A521K9F5-F1
#
_entry.id   AF-A0A521K9F5-F1
#
_cell.length_a   1.000
_cell.length_b   1.000
_cell.length_c   1.000
_cell.angle_alpha   90.00
_cell.angle_beta   90.00
_cell.angle_gamma   90.00
#
_symmetry.space_group_name_H-M   'P 1'
#
loop_
_entity.id
_entity.type
_entity.pdbx_description
1 polymer ?
#
loop_
_entity_poly.entity_id
_entity_poly.type
_entity_poly.pdbx_seq_one_letter_code
_entity_poly.pdbx_strand_id
1 'polypeptide(L)'
;LGLCDADRAREEIGQTREVLEGILKRPVTSFAYPNGHPSVDFSPHHIQMVKQAGYRYAVTTQWGVADSRTSPYQIPRFTPWGPSRPKMSLQLIRNFYSRPEHLKEIG
;
A
#
# COMPACT_ATOMS: atom_id res chain seq x y z
N LEU A 1 -6.48 -1.64 -9.00
CA LEU A 1 -6.52 -0.35 -9.72
C LEU A 1 -6.05 -0.49 -11.18
N GLY A 2 -5.10 -1.38 -11.48
CA GLY A 2 -4.53 -1.57 -12.82
C GLY A 2 -5.48 -2.01 -13.93
N LEU A 3 -6.75 -2.32 -13.64
CA LEU A 3 -7.78 -2.66 -14.62
C LEU A 3 -8.77 -1.52 -14.90
N CYS A 4 -8.64 -0.40 -14.18
CA CYS A 4 -9.52 0.76 -14.32
C CYS A 4 -8.84 1.85 -15.14
N ASP A 5 -9.64 2.69 -15.81
CA ASP A 5 -9.13 3.88 -16.49
C ASP A 5 -8.55 4.90 -15.48
N ALA A 6 -7.58 5.69 -15.93
CA ALA A 6 -6.78 6.57 -15.07
C ALA A 6 -7.63 7.67 -14.39
N ASP A 7 -8.63 8.21 -15.09
CA ASP A 7 -9.49 9.26 -14.53
C ASP A 7 -10.42 8.71 -13.46
N ARG A 8 -10.95 7.50 -13.70
CA ARG A 8 -11.79 6.81 -12.73
C ARG A 8 -11.01 6.40 -11.49
N ALA A 9 -9.78 5.90 -11.65
CA ALA A 9 -8.91 5.58 -10.52
C ALA A 9 -8.62 6.82 -9.66
N ARG A 10 -8.34 7.98 -10.28
CA ARG A 10 -8.12 9.25 -9.56
C ARG A 10 -9.36 9.68 -8.78
N GLU A 11 -10.52 9.60 -9.41
CA GLU A 11 -11.80 9.92 -8.79
C GLU A 11 -12.07 9.03 -7.58
N GLU A 12 -11.94 7.71 -7.70
CA GLU A 12 -12.20 6.77 -6.61
C GLU A 12 -11.26 6.96 -5.41
N ILE A 13 -9.97 7.21 -5.68
CA ILE A 13 -8.96 7.46 -4.64
C ILE A 13 -9.31 8.73 -3.83
N GLY A 14 -9.72 9.80 -4.52
CA GLY A 14 -10.09 11.08 -3.91
C GLY A 14 -11.43 11.01 -3.17
N GLN A 15 -12.49 10.55 -3.84
CA GLN A 15 -13.85 10.49 -3.28
C GLN A 15 -13.92 9.60 -2.04
N THR A 16 -13.22 8.45 -2.04
CA THR A 16 -13.19 7.56 -0.87
C THR A 16 -12.62 8.27 0.35
N ARG A 17 -11.60 9.13 0.16
CA ARG A 17 -11.01 9.92 1.24
C ARG A 17 -12.03 10.89 1.81
N GLU A 18 -12.64 11.70 0.95
CA GLU A 18 -13.61 12.73 1.35
C GLU A 18 -14.80 12.14 2.09
N VAL A 19 -15.34 11.03 1.59
CA VAL A 19 -16.45 10.31 2.24
C VAL A 19 -16.05 9.82 3.63
N LEU A 20 -14.90 9.15 3.75
CA LEU A 20 -14.43 8.63 5.04
C LEU A 20 -14.10 9.77 6.03
N GLU A 21 -13.50 10.87 5.59
CA GLU A 21 -13.26 12.05 6.41
C GLU A 21 -14.57 12.69 6.89
N GLY A 22 -15.59 12.74 6.00
CA GLY A 22 -16.93 13.20 6.32
C GLY A 22 -17.62 12.37 7.40
N ILE A 23 -17.43 11.04 7.39
CA ILE A 23 -17.96 10.10 8.39
C ILE A 23 -17.18 10.21 9.71
N LEU A 24 -15.85 10.14 9.64
CA LEU A 24 -14.98 10.07 10.82
C LEU A 24 -14.79 11.43 11.50
N LYS A 25 -15.10 12.54 10.81
CA LYS A 25 -14.79 13.91 11.22
C LYS A 25 -13.31 14.09 11.58
N ARG A 26 -12.44 13.34 10.91
CA ARG A 26 -10.99 13.30 11.13
C ARG A 26 -10.28 13.05 9.81
N PRO A 27 -9.04 13.54 9.63
CA PRO A 27 -8.27 13.28 8.41
C PRO A 27 -8.01 11.79 8.18
N VAL A 28 -8.12 11.35 6.93
CA VAL A 28 -7.76 10.01 6.47
C VAL A 28 -6.44 10.13 5.73
N THR A 29 -5.37 9.65 6.36
CA THR A 29 -3.98 9.89 5.92
C THR A 29 -3.33 8.67 5.29
N SER A 30 -4.00 7.51 5.30
CA SER A 30 -3.43 6.24 4.86
C SER A 30 -4.31 5.57 3.81
N PHE A 31 -3.68 5.03 2.78
CA PHE A 31 -4.34 4.32 1.68
C PHE A 31 -3.89 2.85 1.65
N ALA A 32 -4.75 1.95 1.15
CA ALA A 32 -4.39 0.57 0.88
C ALA A 32 -4.72 0.25 -0.57
N TYR A 33 -3.73 -0.15 -1.35
CA TYR A 33 -3.97 -0.55 -2.74
C TYR A 33 -4.86 -1.79 -2.79
N PRO A 34 -5.94 -1.80 -3.59
CA PRO A 34 -6.74 -3.01 -3.81
C PRO A 34 -5.86 -4.13 -4.34
N ASN A 35 -5.89 -5.31 -3.70
CA ASN A 35 -5.00 -6.47 -3.89
C ASN A 35 -3.51 -6.21 -3.65
N GLY A 36 -2.98 -5.04 -4.00
CA GLY A 36 -1.73 -4.47 -3.50
C GLY A 36 -0.44 -5.04 -4.06
N HIS A 37 -0.48 -5.81 -5.15
CA HIS A 37 0.72 -6.26 -5.87
C HIS A 37 1.24 -5.14 -6.79
N PRO A 38 2.46 -4.61 -6.61
CA PRO A 38 3.05 -3.63 -7.52
C PRO A 38 3.19 -4.20 -8.94
N SER A 39 3.19 -3.34 -9.95
CA SER A 39 3.23 -3.72 -11.39
C SER A 39 1.99 -4.47 -11.91
N VAL A 40 1.20 -5.12 -11.05
CA VAL A 40 0.00 -5.88 -11.40
C VAL A 40 -1.26 -5.11 -11.02
N ASP A 41 -1.38 -4.72 -9.76
CA ASP A 41 -2.59 -4.08 -9.22
C ASP A 41 -2.54 -2.56 -9.24
N PHE A 42 -1.34 -1.98 -9.30
CA PHE A 42 -1.10 -0.55 -9.37
C PHE A 42 0.26 -0.24 -10.02
N SER A 43 0.45 1.02 -10.38
CA SER A 43 1.60 1.52 -11.15
C SER A 43 2.11 2.84 -10.55
N PRO A 44 3.25 3.39 -11.03
CA PRO A 44 3.75 4.70 -10.58
C PRO A 44 2.72 5.84 -10.68
N HIS A 45 1.83 5.81 -11.68
CA HIS A 45 0.76 6.79 -11.82
C HIS A 45 -0.24 6.72 -10.65
N HIS A 46 -0.58 5.53 -10.18
CA HIS A 46 -1.46 5.36 -9.03
C HIS A 46 -0.81 5.88 -7.73
N ILE A 47 0.51 5.71 -7.58
CA ILE A 47 1.25 6.32 -6.47
C ILE A 47 1.13 7.85 -6.52
N GLN A 48 1.29 8.44 -7.70
CA GLN A 48 1.12 9.89 -7.89
C GLN A 48 -0.31 10.36 -7.56
N MET A 49 -1.33 9.61 -7.99
CA MET A 49 -2.74 9.92 -7.66
C MET A 49 -2.99 9.89 -6.15
N VAL A 50 -2.46 8.89 -5.43
CA VAL A 50 -2.57 8.80 -3.97
C VAL A 50 -1.92 10.00 -3.28
N LYS A 51 -0.74 10.44 -3.75
CA LYS A 51 -0.09 11.67 -3.27
C LYS A 51 -0.95 12.91 -3.52
N GLN A 52 -1.45 13.07 -4.74
CA GLN A 52 -2.27 14.20 -5.16
C GLN A 52 -3.60 14.27 -4.38
N ALA A 53 -4.16 13.11 -4.02
CA ALA A 53 -5.37 13.02 -3.20
C ALA A 53 -5.13 13.39 -1.72
N GLY A 54 -3.88 13.64 -1.29
CA GLY A 54 -3.55 14.13 0.05
C GLY A 54 -3.29 13.03 1.09
N TYR A 55 -3.16 11.76 0.68
CA TYR A 55 -2.69 10.71 1.59
C TYR A 55 -1.21 10.91 1.92
N ARG A 56 -0.80 10.44 3.10
CA ARG A 56 0.60 10.50 3.58
C ARG A 56 1.31 9.15 3.52
N TYR A 57 0.55 8.07 3.57
CA TYR A 57 1.06 6.70 3.56
C TYR A 57 0.21 5.82 2.67
N ALA A 58 0.82 4.80 2.06
CA ALA A 58 0.09 3.74 1.39
C ALA A 58 0.75 2.37 1.58
N VAL A 59 -0.08 1.34 1.72
CA VAL A 59 0.37 -0.03 2.00
C VAL A 59 0.10 -0.97 0.83
N THR A 60 1.05 -1.88 0.59
CA THR A 60 0.99 -2.93 -0.44
C THR A 60 0.66 -4.28 0.22
N THR A 61 0.65 -5.36 -0.55
CA THR A 61 0.61 -6.74 -0.04
C THR A 61 1.93 -7.48 -0.20
N GLN A 62 2.99 -6.78 -0.64
CA GLN A 62 4.32 -7.35 -0.72
C GLN A 62 4.85 -7.67 0.68
N TRP A 63 5.43 -8.85 0.81
CA TRP A 63 6.05 -9.29 2.07
C TRP A 63 7.40 -8.62 2.24
N GLY A 64 7.61 -8.07 3.43
CA GLY A 64 8.86 -7.42 3.80
C GLY A 64 8.72 -6.66 5.10
N VAL A 65 9.79 -5.95 5.44
CA VAL A 65 9.83 -5.03 6.58
C VAL A 65 10.18 -3.65 6.04
N ALA A 66 9.44 -2.63 6.47
CA ALA A 66 9.74 -1.25 6.12
C ALA A 66 11.02 -0.79 6.85
N ASP A 67 11.92 -0.15 6.11
CA ASP A 67 13.14 0.50 6.61
C ASP A 67 13.18 1.99 6.20
N SER A 68 14.26 2.70 6.53
CA SER A 68 14.41 4.13 6.22
C SER A 68 14.44 4.47 4.72
N ARG A 69 14.60 3.47 3.86
CA ARG A 69 14.61 3.62 2.39
C ARG A 69 13.28 3.24 1.76
N THR A 70 12.37 2.64 2.54
CA THR A 70 11.04 2.25 2.06
C THR A 70 10.22 3.51 1.79
N SER A 71 9.65 3.63 0.59
CA SER A 71 8.82 4.81 0.33
C SER A 71 7.54 4.78 1.19
N PRO A 72 7.09 5.93 1.71
CA PRO A 72 5.87 6.02 2.52
C PRO A 72 4.61 5.52 1.80
N TYR A 73 4.63 5.49 0.47
CA TYR A 73 3.50 5.10 -0.37
C TYR A 73 3.57 3.65 -0.85
N GLN A 74 4.53 2.86 -0.39
CA GLN A 74 4.69 1.46 -0.80
C GLN A 74 5.09 0.57 0.39
N ILE A 75 4.47 0.80 1.55
CA ILE A 75 4.80 0.10 2.79
C ILE A 75 4.39 -1.38 2.66
N PRO A 76 5.32 -2.34 2.80
CA PRO A 76 5.01 -3.76 2.74
C PRO A 76 4.13 -4.20 3.91
N ARG A 77 3.35 -5.25 3.70
CA ARG A 77 2.55 -5.89 4.75
C ARG A 77 2.86 -7.37 4.82
N PHE A 78 2.83 -7.89 6.04
CA PHE A 78 3.06 -9.29 6.29
C PHE A 78 2.17 -9.77 7.44
N THR A 79 1.53 -10.92 7.26
CA THR A 79 0.76 -11.59 8.30
C THR A 79 1.26 -13.03 8.42
N PRO A 80 1.80 -13.44 9.59
CA PRO A 80 2.21 -14.82 9.81
C PRO A 80 0.98 -15.71 10.06
N TRP A 81 0.71 -16.66 9.15
CA TRP A 81 -0.41 -17.61 9.24
C TRP A 81 0.02 -19.03 9.67
N GLY A 82 1.20 -19.18 10.28
CA GLY A 82 1.69 -20.47 10.75
C GLY A 82 0.78 -21.08 11.84
N PRO A 83 0.53 -22.41 11.84
CA PRO A 83 -0.37 -23.06 12.81
C PRO A 83 0.19 -23.15 14.24
N SER A 84 1.41 -22.64 14.47
CA SER A 84 2.07 -22.67 15.78
C SER A 84 3.09 -21.54 15.90
N ARG A 85 3.42 -21.16 17.15
CA ARG A 85 4.38 -20.10 17.46
C ARG A 85 5.76 -20.30 16.80
N PRO A 86 6.37 -21.50 16.79
CA PRO A 86 7.66 -21.71 16.12
C PRO A 86 7.57 -21.48 14.60
N LYS A 87 6.49 -21.93 13.96
CA LYS A 87 6.27 -21.69 12.52
C LYS A 87 6.06 -20.22 12.21
N MET A 88 5.27 -19.50 13.02
CA MET A 88 5.11 -18.04 12.89
C MET A 88 6.46 -17.32 13.05
N SER A 89 7.29 -17.76 14.00
CA SER A 89 8.63 -17.18 14.23
C SER A 89 9.54 -17.36 13.02
N LEU A 90 9.55 -18.56 12.42
CA LEU A 90 10.29 -18.80 11.18
C LEU A 90 9.78 -17.93 10.02
N GLN A 91 8.47 -17.75 9.90
CA GLN A 91 7.90 -16.88 8.87
C GLN A 91 8.26 -15.41 9.07
N LEU A 92 8.31 -14.92 10.32
CA LEU A 92 8.78 -13.57 10.65
C LEU A 92 10.26 -13.38 10.29
N ILE A 93 11.12 -14.35 10.63
CA ILE A 93 12.54 -14.34 10.26
C ILE A 93 12.68 -14.31 8.74
N ARG A 94 11.94 -15.17 8.01
CA ARG A 94 11.95 -15.17 6.54
C ARG A 94 11.50 -13.82 5.98
N ASN A 95 10.44 -13.23 6.51
CA ASN A 95 9.92 -11.93 6.10
C ASN A 95 10.93 -10.80 6.34
N PHE A 96 11.72 -10.87 7.40
CA PHE A 96 12.76 -9.89 7.69
C PHE A 96 13.82 -9.81 6.58
N TYR A 97 14.11 -10.94 5.93
CA TYR A 97 15.04 -11.00 4.80
C TYR A 97 14.37 -10.81 3.43
N SER A 98 13.04 -10.74 3.37
CA SER A 98 12.32 -10.48 2.12
C SER A 98 12.60 -9.08 1.60
N ARG A 99 12.85 -8.97 0.29
CA ARG A 99 12.97 -7.70 -0.42
C ARG A 99 11.66 -7.46 -1.17
N PRO A 100 10.74 -6.64 -0.64
CA PRO A 100 9.49 -6.37 -1.32
C PRO A 100 9.76 -5.63 -2.63
N GLU A 101 8.99 -5.96 -3.68
CA GLU A 101 9.01 -5.19 -4.91
C GLU A 101 8.65 -3.74 -4.64
N HIS A 102 9.42 -2.82 -5.22
CA HIS A 102 9.23 -1.38 -5.06
C HIS A 102 9.27 -0.71 -6.42
N LEU A 103 8.20 0.03 -6.76
CA LEU A 103 8.10 0.76 -8.00
C LEU A 103 8.85 2.08 -7.89
N LYS A 104 9.60 2.41 -8.95
CA LYS A 104 10.16 3.74 -9.09
C LYS A 104 9.04 4.76 -9.24
N GLU A 105 8.98 5.71 -8.31
CA GLU A 105 7.98 6.77 -8.32
C GLU A 105 8.31 7.80 -9.40
N ILE A 106 7.26 8.35 -10.01
CA ILE A 106 7.36 9.47 -10.95
C ILE A 106 7.15 10.79 -10.20
N GLY A 107 7.88 11.83 -10.66
CA GLY A 107 7.81 13.19 -10.13
C GLY A 107 6.57 13.93 -10.59
#